data_AF-A0A530RFZ8-F1
#
_entry.id   AF-A0A530RFZ8-F1
#
_cell.length_a   1.000
_cell.length_b   1.000
_cell.length_c   1.000
_cell.angle_alpha   90.00
_cell.angle_beta   90.00
_cell.angle_gamma   90.00
#
_symmetry.space_group_name_H-M   'P 1'
#
loop_
_entity.id
_entity.type
_entity.pdbx_description
1 polymer ?
#
loop_
_entity_poly.entity_id
_entity_poly.type
_entity_poly.pdbx_seq_one_letter_code
_entity_poly.pdbx_strand_id
1 'polypeptide(L)' 'MKLNDLRDKDGATHSKKRLGRGIGSGSGKTAGRGVKG' A
#
# COMPACT_ATOMS: atom_id res chain seq x y z
N MET A 1 27.15 -10.52 -11.32
CA MET A 1 26.03 -9.88 -10.59
C MET A 1 26.41 -9.77 -9.14
N LYS A 2 26.42 -8.56 -8.57
CA LYS A 2 26.63 -8.37 -7.13
C LYS A 2 25.27 -8.44 -6.43
N LEU A 3 25.27 -8.78 -5.14
CA LEU A 3 24.03 -8.94 -4.36
C LEU A 3 23.18 -7.66 -4.30
N ASN A 4 23.79 -6.48 -4.43
CA ASN A 4 23.13 -5.19 -4.43
C ASN A 4 22.50 -4.80 -5.79
N ASP A 5 22.81 -5.53 -6.86
CA ASP A 5 22.29 -5.25 -8.21
C ASP A 5 21.06 -6.10 -8.54
N LEU A 6 20.60 -6.94 -7.60
CA LEU A 6 19.40 -7.76 -7.75
C LEU A 6 18.16 -6.87 -7.81
N ARG A 7 17.37 -7.00 -8.88
CA ARG A 7 16.10 -6.31 -9.06
C ARG A 7 15.05 -7.32 -9.50
N ASP A 8 13.85 -7.19 -8.93
CA ASP A 8 12.70 -7.98 -9.35
C ASP A 8 12.20 -7.51 -10.74
N LYS A 9 11.38 -8.35 -11.38
CA LYS A 9 10.65 -7.95 -12.60
C LYS A 9 9.59 -6.89 -12.25
N ASP A 10 9.28 -6.03 -13.22
CA ASP A 10 8.20 -5.05 -13.06
C ASP A 10 6.88 -5.75 -12.71
N GLY A 11 6.22 -5.29 -11.65
CA GLY A 11 4.98 -5.86 -11.14
C GLY A 11 5.13 -7.14 -10.30
N ALA A 12 6.35 -7.65 -10.07
CA ALA A 12 6.56 -8.82 -9.22
C ALA A 12 6.12 -8.57 -7.76
N THR A 13 6.19 -7.33 -7.29
CA THR A 13 5.76 -6.93 -5.95
C THR A 13 4.84 -5.71 -5.99
N HIS A 14 3.82 -5.71 -5.13
CA HIS A 14 2.89 -4.60 -4.96
C HIS A 14 2.81 -4.19 -3.50
N SER A 15 2.81 -2.88 -3.25
CA SER A 15 2.66 -2.35 -1.90
C SER A 15 1.25 -2.64 -1.36
N LYS A 16 1.16 -3.18 -0.15
CA LYS A 16 -0.12 -3.34 0.54
C LYS A 16 -0.76 -1.98 0.83
N LYS A 17 -2.08 -1.90 0.69
CA LYS A 17 -2.84 -0.69 1.03
C LYS A 17 -2.73 -0.40 2.53
N ARG A 18 -2.29 0.80 2.90
CA ARG A 18 -2.15 1.25 4.29
C ARG A 18 -3.37 2.05 4.71
N LEU A 19 -4.36 1.36 5.28
CA LEU A 19 -5.63 1.95 5.71
C LEU A 19 -5.45 2.88 6.93
N GLY A 20 -6.28 3.91 7.05
CA GLY A 20 -6.29 4.77 8.23
C GLY A 20 -5.05 5.64 8.38
N ARG A 21 -4.49 6.16 7.28
CA ARG A 21 -3.28 7.02 7.27
C ARG A 21 -3.57 8.40 6.67
N GLY A 22 -4.61 9.06 7.19
CA GLY A 22 -5.00 10.41 6.78
C GLY A 22 -5.81 10.48 5.48
N ILE A 23 -6.41 11.64 5.21
CA ILE A 23 -7.39 11.83 4.12
C ILE A 23 -6.73 11.63 2.75
N GLY A 24 -5.50 12.08 2.55
CA GLY A 24 -4.76 11.92 1.29
C GLY A 24 -4.50 10.46 0.89
N SER A 25 -4.61 9.50 1.83
CA SER A 25 -4.51 8.06 1.51
C SER A 25 -5.77 7.48 0.84
N GLY A 26 -6.84 8.27 0.69
CA GLY A 26 -8.13 7.84 0.12
C GLY A 26 -8.91 6.84 0.98
N SER A 27 -8.30 6.33 2.07
CA SER A 27 -8.90 5.39 3.01
C SER A 27 -8.60 5.78 4.45
N GLY A 28 -8.41 7.07 4.70
CA GLY A 28 -8.05 7.60 6.01
C GLY A 28 -9.19 7.52 7.03
N LYS A 29 -10.33 8.11 6.68
CA LYS A 29 -11.41 8.35 7.65
C LYS A 29 -12.06 7.07 8.14
N THR A 30 -12.52 6.23 7.22
CA THR A 30 -13.30 5.02 7.55
C THR A 30 -12.47 3.74 7.45
N ALA A 31 -11.19 3.84 7.05
CA ALA A 31 -10.37 2.67 6.71
C ALA A 31 -11.06 1.71 5.71
N GLY A 32 -11.99 2.21 4.88
CA GLY A 32 -12.76 1.40 3.95
C GLY A 32 -13.92 0.61 4.58
N ARG A 33 -14.25 0.84 5.86
CA ARG A 33 -15.29 0.09 6.58
C ARG A 33 -16.66 0.77 6.61
N GLY A 34 -16.80 1.94 6.01
CA GLY A 34 -18.02 2.74 6.11
C GLY A 34 -18.11 3.54 7.42
N VAL A 35 -19.28 4.12 7.69
CA VAL A 35 -19.49 5.08 8.80
C VAL A 35 -20.31 4.49 9.94
N LYS A 36 -21.10 3.44 9.69
CA LYS A 36 -21.98 2.78 10.67
C LYS A 36 -21.63 1.29 10.79
N GLY A 37 -22.34 0.58 11.68
CA GLY A 37 -22.32 -0.87 11.78
C GLY A 37 -23.06 -1.52 10.61
#